data_AF-A0A3S0ZM01-F1
#
_entry.id   AF-A0A3S0ZM01-F1
#
_cell.length_a   1.000
_cell.length_b   1.000
_cell.length_c   1.000
_cell.angle_alpha   90.00
_cell.angle_beta   90.00
_cell.angle_gamma   90.00
#
_symmetry.space_group_name_H-M   'P 1'
#
loop_
_entity.id
_entity.type
_entity.pdbx_description
1 polymer ?
#
loop_
_entity_poly.entity_id
_entity_poly.type
_entity_poly.pdbx_seq_one_letter_code
_entity_poly.pdbx_strand_id
1 'polypeptide(L)'
;MNTRGRASRETQPGVMAAEEGLRTPQTSQIVIIPQLERSVRRFDGQAGHQDLERFLGDVKAAWAQRPGQADTEKAAYLWSHLGNDVRDELRCQGVGQDDKTALLEALQETYGDRRSLSHLSLAFH
;
A
#
# COMPACT_ATOMS: atom_id res chain seq x y z
N MET A 1 -13.39 -28.66 75.23
CA MET A 1 -12.91 -29.78 74.38
C MET A 1 -14.09 -30.36 73.64
N ASN A 2 -13.99 -30.46 72.31
CA ASN A 2 -14.70 -31.37 71.41
C ASN A 2 -16.21 -31.64 71.64
N THR A 3 -17.09 -31.24 70.70
CA THR A 3 -18.08 -32.15 70.08
C THR A 3 -18.99 -31.43 69.06
N ARG A 4 -18.96 -31.96 67.83
CA ARG A 4 -20.10 -32.40 66.99
C ARG A 4 -21.38 -31.55 66.95
N GLY A 5 -21.76 -31.20 65.71
CA GLY A 5 -23.15 -30.90 65.35
C GLY A 5 -23.37 -31.07 63.85
N ARG A 6 -23.68 -32.29 63.41
CA ARG A 6 -24.13 -32.63 62.05
C ARG A 6 -25.66 -32.60 62.07
N ALA A 7 -26.28 -31.75 61.25
CA ALA A 7 -27.68 -31.85 60.80
C ALA A 7 -27.90 -30.74 59.76
N SER A 8 -28.71 -30.84 58.72
CA SER A 8 -29.34 -31.93 57.99
C SER A 8 -29.83 -31.28 56.69
N ARG A 9 -29.85 -32.06 55.61
CA ARG A 9 -30.57 -31.73 54.36
C ARG A 9 -32.05 -31.48 54.66
N GLU A 10 -32.68 -30.58 53.91
CA GLU A 10 -33.91 -30.75 53.10
C GLU A 10 -34.38 -29.32 52.71
N THR A 11 -34.19 -28.88 51.47
CA THR A 11 -35.17 -28.96 50.36
C THR A 11 -35.83 -27.60 50.11
N GLN A 12 -35.59 -27.14 48.89
CA GLN A 12 -36.20 -26.05 48.11
C GLN A 12 -37.73 -25.98 48.27
N PRO A 13 -38.43 -24.84 48.02
CA PRO A 13 -38.37 -24.10 46.75
C PRO A 13 -38.66 -22.59 46.78
N GLY A 14 -38.38 -21.91 45.65
CA GLY A 14 -39.23 -20.79 45.20
C GLY A 14 -38.58 -19.43 44.95
N VAL A 15 -38.52 -19.09 43.66
CA VAL A 15 -38.81 -17.77 43.02
C VAL A 15 -37.82 -16.59 43.12
N MET A 16 -37.14 -16.37 41.97
CA MET A 16 -37.04 -15.14 41.17
C MET A 16 -36.86 -13.76 41.86
N ALA A 17 -35.71 -13.14 41.65
CA ALA A 17 -35.52 -11.78 41.11
C ALA A 17 -34.00 -11.54 40.94
N ALA A 18 -33.56 -11.14 39.75
CA ALA A 18 -32.86 -9.86 39.48
C ALA A 18 -31.66 -9.61 40.43
N GLU A 19 -30.42 -9.54 39.96
CA GLU A 19 -29.86 -8.30 39.45
C GLU A 19 -28.71 -8.52 38.44
N GLU A 20 -28.77 -7.73 37.36
CA GLU A 20 -27.65 -7.10 36.64
C GLU A 20 -26.25 -7.73 36.73
N GLY A 21 -26.01 -8.69 35.83
CA GLY A 21 -24.66 -8.94 35.34
C GLY A 21 -24.19 -7.75 34.50
N LEU A 22 -23.37 -6.89 35.11
CA LEU A 22 -22.64 -5.78 34.51
C LEU A 22 -22.00 -6.21 33.17
N ARG A 23 -22.69 -5.94 32.06
CA ARG A 23 -22.13 -6.10 30.72
C ARG A 23 -21.15 -4.94 30.51
N THR A 24 -19.86 -5.20 30.74
CA THR A 24 -18.81 -4.30 30.29
C THR A 24 -19.04 -3.98 28.80
N PRO A 25 -19.10 -2.69 28.40
CA PRO A 25 -19.19 -2.37 26.99
C PRO A 25 -17.93 -2.93 26.33
N GLN A 26 -18.10 -3.97 25.50
CA GLN A 26 -17.05 -4.42 24.62
C GLN A 26 -16.84 -3.28 23.61
N THR A 27 -15.83 -2.46 23.87
CA THR A 27 -15.37 -1.45 22.93
C THR A 27 -14.89 -2.21 21.71
N SER A 28 -15.72 -2.28 20.67
CA SER A 28 -15.33 -2.78 19.36
C SER A 28 -14.19 -1.91 18.85
N GLN A 29 -12.95 -2.36 19.07
CA GLN A 29 -11.78 -1.68 18.56
C GLN A 29 -11.73 -1.96 17.05
N ILE A 30 -12.23 -1.01 16.27
CA ILE A 30 -12.07 -1.00 14.81
C ILE A 30 -10.59 -0.77 14.54
N VAL A 31 -9.86 -1.83 14.24
CA VAL A 31 -8.50 -1.74 13.72
C VAL A 31 -8.62 -1.29 12.26
N ILE A 32 -8.43 -0.01 12.02
CA ILE A 32 -8.21 0.50 10.67
C ILE A 32 -6.83 -0.02 10.27
N ILE A 33 -6.78 -1.13 9.54
CA ILE A 33 -5.56 -1.53 8.83
C ILE A 33 -5.41 -0.46 7.73
N PRO A 34 -4.39 0.43 7.78
CA PRO A 34 -4.16 1.35 6.69
C PRO A 34 -4.02 0.50 5.43
N GLN A 35 -4.93 0.74 4.49
CA GLN A 35 -5.05 0.00 3.25
C GLN A 35 -3.66 -0.09 2.64
N LEU A 36 -3.17 -1.33 2.51
CA LEU A 36 -1.96 -1.75 1.83
C LEU A 36 -1.33 -0.59 1.05
N GLU A 37 -0.35 0.09 1.63
CA GLU A 37 0.50 0.99 0.85
C GLU A 37 0.99 0.13 -0.30
N ARG A 38 0.47 0.33 -1.52
CA ARG A 38 0.94 -0.39 -2.69
C ARG A 38 2.39 0.02 -2.84
N SER A 39 3.27 -0.77 -2.25
CA SER A 39 4.69 -0.53 -2.31
C SER A 39 5.06 -0.66 -3.77
N VAL A 40 5.37 0.49 -4.39
CA VAL A 40 5.84 0.53 -5.76
C VAL A 40 7.05 -0.38 -5.81
N ARG A 41 6.99 -1.39 -6.67
CA ARG A 41 8.09 -2.35 -6.80
C ARG A 41 9.28 -1.66 -7.43
N ARG A 42 10.47 -2.17 -7.14
CA ARG A 42 11.66 -1.75 -7.88
C ARG A 42 11.56 -2.24 -9.32
N PHE A 43 11.95 -1.39 -10.27
CA PHE A 43 12.04 -1.75 -11.68
C PHE A 43 13.50 -1.93 -12.09
N ASP A 44 13.88 -3.17 -12.40
CA ASP A 44 15.26 -3.54 -12.74
C ASP A 44 15.47 -3.76 -14.25
N GLY A 45 14.47 -3.50 -15.10
CA GLY A 45 14.60 -3.56 -16.56
C GLY A 45 14.64 -4.96 -17.18
N GLN A 46 14.53 -6.03 -16.38
CA GLN A 46 14.72 -7.42 -16.82
C GLN A 46 13.51 -8.04 -17.53
N ALA A 47 12.29 -7.60 -17.20
CA ALA A 47 11.04 -8.29 -17.57
C ALA A 47 10.30 -7.65 -18.76
N GLY A 48 10.96 -6.73 -19.50
CA GLY A 48 10.42 -6.11 -20.71
C GLY A 48 9.20 -5.21 -20.50
N HIS A 49 8.44 -4.98 -21.57
CA HIS A 49 7.39 -3.95 -21.63
C HIS A 49 6.25 -4.12 -20.60
N GLN A 50 5.74 -5.33 -20.41
CA GLN A 50 4.61 -5.57 -19.51
C GLN A 50 4.95 -5.25 -18.05
N ASP A 51 6.20 -5.47 -17.65
CA ASP A 51 6.67 -5.12 -16.32
C ASP A 51 6.83 -3.61 -16.16
N LEU A 52 7.33 -2.93 -17.20
CA LEU A 52 7.38 -1.47 -17.24
C LEU A 52 5.99 -0.86 -17.08
N GLU A 53 4.99 -1.32 -17.83
CA GLU A 53 3.62 -0.77 -17.74
C GLU A 53 3.03 -0.95 -16.34
N ARG A 54 3.23 -2.13 -15.74
CA ARG A 54 2.77 -2.39 -14.37
C ARG A 54 3.47 -1.47 -13.37
N PHE A 55 4.79 -1.33 -13.48
CA PHE A 55 5.56 -0.43 -12.63
C PHE A 55 5.11 1.02 -12.76
N LEU A 56 4.98 1.53 -13.99
CA LEU A 56 4.50 2.89 -14.24
C LEU A 56 3.06 3.09 -13.75
N GLY A 57 2.21 2.06 -13.85
CA GLY A 57 0.86 2.06 -13.28
C GLY A 57 0.87 2.22 -11.76
N ASP A 58 1.71 1.47 -11.05
CA ASP A 58 1.86 1.57 -9.60
C ASP A 58 2.44 2.94 -9.18
N VAL A 59 3.44 3.47 -9.90
CA VAL A 59 4.01 4.81 -9.65
C VAL A 59 2.94 5.89 -9.83
N LYS A 60 2.19 5.87 -10.94
CA LYS A 60 1.12 6.84 -11.21
C LYS A 60 0.00 6.75 -10.16
N ALA A 61 -0.35 5.55 -9.71
CA ALA A 61 -1.31 5.36 -8.63
C ALA A 61 -0.79 5.94 -7.30
N ALA A 62 0.50 5.79 -7.00
CA ALA A 62 1.13 6.36 -5.81
C ALA A 62 1.18 7.91 -5.85
N TRP A 63 1.36 8.51 -7.03
CA TRP A 63 1.25 9.96 -7.21
C TRP A 63 -0.19 10.45 -7.10
N ALA A 64 -1.16 9.70 -7.61
CA ALA A 64 -2.58 10.06 -7.51
C ALA A 64 -3.08 10.11 -6.05
N GLN A 65 -2.51 9.29 -5.17
CA GLN A 65 -2.79 9.33 -3.73
C GLN A 65 -2.20 10.55 -3.02
N ARG A 66 -1.23 11.24 -3.65
CA ARG A 66 -0.55 12.43 -3.12
C ARG A 66 -0.74 13.63 -4.07
N PRO A 67 -1.97 14.15 -4.18
CA PRO A 67 -2.23 15.34 -5.00
C PRO A 67 -1.45 16.53 -4.42
N GLY A 68 -0.70 17.23 -5.27
CA GLY A 68 0.06 18.43 -4.89
C GLY A 68 1.59 18.27 -4.83
N GLN A 69 2.14 17.07 -5.01
CA GLN A 69 3.60 16.92 -5.14
C GLN A 69 4.13 17.60 -6.41
N ALA A 70 5.27 18.29 -6.26
CA ALA A 70 5.98 18.89 -7.37
C ALA A 70 6.51 17.82 -8.35
N ASP A 71 6.68 18.20 -9.61
CA ASP A 71 7.20 17.28 -10.63
C ASP A 71 8.60 16.78 -10.30
N THR A 72 9.45 17.60 -9.68
CA THR A 72 10.79 17.21 -9.21
C THR A 72 10.73 16.15 -8.10
N GLU A 73 9.77 16.26 -7.17
CA GLU A 73 9.56 15.23 -6.15
C GLU A 73 9.04 13.91 -6.75
N LYS A 74 8.17 14.01 -7.75
CA LYS A 74 7.68 12.85 -8.51
C LYS A 74 8.82 12.18 -9.28
N ALA A 75 9.69 12.97 -9.91
CA ALA A 75 10.89 12.50 -10.60
C ALA A 75 11.84 11.78 -9.63
N ALA A 76 12.14 12.39 -8.48
CA ALA A 76 12.97 11.79 -7.44
C ALA A 76 12.34 10.49 -6.88
N TYR A 77 11.00 10.46 -6.73
CA TYR A 77 10.28 9.27 -6.32
C TYR A 77 10.42 8.14 -7.36
N LEU A 78 10.20 8.44 -8.64
CA LEU A 78 10.39 7.48 -9.74
C LEU A 78 11.82 6.96 -9.76
N TRP A 79 12.81 7.86 -9.74
CA TRP A 79 14.24 7.54 -9.73
C TRP A 79 14.60 6.60 -8.58
N SER A 80 14.06 6.86 -7.38
CA SER A 80 14.29 6.05 -6.17
C SER A 80 13.80 4.60 -6.30
N HIS A 81 12.84 4.32 -7.18
CA HIS A 81 12.33 2.98 -7.43
C HIS A 81 12.95 2.29 -8.66
N LEU A 82 13.93 2.92 -9.31
CA LEU A 82 14.70 2.29 -10.38
C LEU A 82 15.85 1.42 -9.82
N GLY A 83 16.11 0.31 -10.51
CA GLY A 83 17.31 -0.51 -10.35
C GLY A 83 18.58 0.25 -10.72
N ASN A 84 19.72 -0.18 -10.21
CA ASN A 84 21.00 0.50 -10.51
C ASN A 84 21.32 0.46 -12.00
N ASP A 85 21.11 -0.67 -12.67
CA ASP A 85 21.35 -0.83 -14.11
C ASP A 85 20.47 0.12 -14.94
N VAL A 86 19.19 0.24 -14.59
CA VAL A 86 18.26 1.16 -15.27
C VAL A 86 18.68 2.61 -15.05
N ARG A 87 19.11 2.98 -13.85
CA ARG A 87 19.61 4.34 -13.58
C ARG A 87 20.87 4.65 -14.37
N ASP A 88 21.78 3.68 -14.50
CA ASP A 88 23.02 3.87 -15.25
C ASP A 88 22.72 4.05 -16.74
N GLU A 89 21.82 3.24 -17.29
CA GLU A 89 21.35 3.37 -18.68
C GLU A 89 20.72 4.74 -18.95
N LEU A 90 19.80 5.18 -18.08
CA LEU A 90 19.18 6.51 -18.20
C LEU A 90 20.22 7.64 -18.10
N ARG A 91 21.23 7.48 -17.24
CA ARG A 91 22.31 8.45 -17.11
C ARG A 91 23.19 8.48 -18.37
N CYS A 92 23.44 7.35 -19.01
CA CYS A 92 24.13 7.28 -20.30
C CYS A 92 23.34 8.00 -21.43
N GLN A 93 22.01 8.01 -21.34
CA GLN A 93 21.13 8.78 -22.24
C GLN A 93 21.05 10.27 -21.88
N GLY A 94 21.74 10.72 -20.81
CA GLY A 94 21.73 12.10 -20.35
C GLY A 94 20.49 12.48 -19.52
N VAL A 95 19.69 11.49 -19.10
CA VAL A 95 18.46 11.70 -18.34
C VAL A 95 18.77 11.74 -16.85
N GLY A 96 18.38 12.84 -16.20
CA GLY A 96 18.60 13.08 -14.78
C GLY A 96 17.38 12.79 -13.90
N GLN A 97 17.60 12.76 -12.59
CA GLN A 97 16.56 12.49 -11.59
C GLN A 97 15.53 13.62 -11.39
N ASP A 98 15.72 14.78 -12.02
CA ASP A 98 14.95 16.00 -11.75
C ASP A 98 13.76 16.17 -12.70
N ASP A 99 13.82 15.54 -13.89
CA ASP A 99 12.80 15.71 -14.92
C ASP A 99 11.92 14.46 -15.04
N LYS A 100 10.70 14.57 -14.50
CA LYS A 100 9.71 13.48 -14.50
C LYS A 100 9.36 13.05 -15.93
N THR A 101 9.22 14.00 -16.85
CA THR A 101 8.76 13.73 -18.21
C THR A 101 9.84 13.00 -18.99
N ALA A 102 11.07 13.52 -18.95
CA ALA A 102 12.22 12.89 -19.57
C ALA A 102 12.48 11.47 -19.03
N LEU A 103 12.30 11.25 -17.72
CA LEU A 103 12.40 9.91 -17.13
C LEU A 103 11.35 8.94 -17.68
N LEU A 104 10.10 9.38 -17.80
CA LEU A 104 9.02 8.54 -18.34
C LEU A 104 9.23 8.24 -19.81
N GLU A 105 9.64 9.23 -20.60
CA GLU A 105 9.94 9.07 -22.03
C GLU A 105 11.09 8.11 -22.25
N ALA A 106 12.20 8.28 -21.54
CA ALA A 106 13.38 7.43 -21.68
C ALA A 106 13.12 5.99 -21.23
N LEU A 107 12.35 5.78 -20.16
CA LEU A 107 11.91 4.45 -19.74
C LEU A 107 11.02 3.79 -20.81
N GLN A 108 10.10 4.56 -21.42
CA GLN A 108 9.22 4.07 -22.47
C GLN A 108 9.97 3.79 -23.78
N GLU A 109 10.98 4.58 -24.13
CA GLU A 109 11.83 4.37 -25.31
C GLU A 109 12.72 3.13 -25.14
N THR A 110 13.31 2.97 -23.96
CA THR A 110 14.28 1.90 -23.67
C THR A 110 13.59 0.56 -23.42
N TYR A 111 12.54 0.54 -22.60
CA TYR A 111 11.90 -0.68 -22.10
C TYR A 111 10.44 -0.84 -22.54
N GLY A 112 9.86 0.16 -23.18
CA GLY A 112 8.49 0.12 -23.66
C GLY A 112 8.31 -0.62 -24.97
N ASP A 113 7.06 -0.88 -25.34
CA ASP A 113 6.74 -1.47 -26.62
C ASP A 113 6.89 -0.44 -27.73
N ARG A 114 7.72 -0.76 -28.73
CA ARG A 114 8.01 0.13 -29.87
C ARG A 114 6.79 0.42 -30.75
N ARG A 115 5.67 -0.30 -30.60
CA ARG A 115 4.40 0.00 -31.29
C ARG A 115 3.56 1.04 -30.54
N SER A 116 3.90 1.36 -29.29
CA SER A 116 3.15 2.27 -28.41
C SER A 116 3.53 3.75 -28.56
N LEU A 117 4.70 4.08 -29.15
CA LEU A 117 5.09 5.48 -29.40
C LEU A 117 4.10 6.26 -30.28
N SER A 118 3.32 5.56 -31.12
CA SER A 118 2.25 6.16 -31.91
C SER A 118 1.09 6.69 -31.06
N HIS A 119 0.95 6.31 -29.79
CA HIS A 119 -0.12 6.81 -28.89
C HIS A 119 0.26 8.03 -28.05
N LEU A 120 1.54 8.36 -27.90
CA LEU A 120 1.98 9.56 -27.16
C LEU A 120 1.88 10.85 -27.99
N SER A 121 1.72 10.75 -29.32
CA SER A 121 1.53 11.90 -30.21
C SER A 121 0.13 12.54 -30.13
N LEU A 122 -0.83 11.94 -29.41
CA LEU A 122 -2.21 12.45 -29.28
C LEU A 122 -2.44 13.37 -28.06
N ALA A 123 -1.43 13.57 -27.20
CA ALA A 123 -1.57 14.40 -25.99
C ALA A 123 -1.17 15.88 -26.17
N PHE A 124 -0.87 16.33 -27.40
CA PHE A 124 -0.57 17.72 -27.74
C PHE A 124 -1.49 18.28 -28.84
N HIS A 125 -2.81 18.12 -28.70
CA HIS A 125 -3.78 18.81 -29.57
C HIS A 125 -5.00 19.29 -28.80
#